data_AF-A0A7U4SWV6-F1
#
_entry.id   AF-A0A7U4SWV6-F1
#
_cell.length_a   1.000
_cell.length_b   1.000
_cell.length_c   1.000
_cell.angle_alpha   90.00
_cell.angle_beta   90.00
_cell.angle_gamma   90.00
#
_symmetry.space_group_name_H-M   'P 1'
#
loop_
_entity.id
_entity.type
_entity.pdbx_description
1 polymer ?
#
loop_
_entity_poly.entity_id
_entity_poly.type
_entity_poly.pdbx_seq_one_letter_code
_entity_poly.pdbx_strand_id
1 'polypeptide(L)'
;MLAACGGDGSSSAPNAGAAAPLTPAAAAGTAGTTGDTTGNTPGATPAPAPSSTSASQLSIARMEFAQTHVIPSGGLSWTLPNASASLRLIGKRDALALIAIGQADAAQPVLEAWKDGAKLGALALSPPSALPPTESNGHAYATDRWSAVVPAAWMVPGVSFSVSASNYTSSVAQAPLFGTDADVRLTILPFYLFGADDTNSPPLSATQAPDAATQQEIFAKWPTADLKVRTHPAGRFSLATVVVGPRADRTGAAQPAYSVTALDQQKDGYGVMSAMLTLITSMRTANGDGPLNEQYYAPLIALNANGKFANLGGGLGGVGSGAAVGDHRYTGIFIHEQGHAFGLNHAADEYAKGAYPYAGGSLSGSAWGYAPNHREFLDVLVPATASSYAKCASSHQLDAQGRCYKQDPMQGGAGDQSSGYPFATFSDYNTGRMQAWIASRVLADAASPTGYSKWDAAAQARAPYTPTTDNKGLYGVNQNLPVQTGVPVHTIVVSFSKAGSPGASYIYPPFSYTGNLIATFDPTSAADRQAITVDKGTYPWYCKGSGCDYTLRVTYADGSQTYRVLQGGFRAWWTPAVDDANAANPLSGSSFRVWAINVPGDKRIGKIELLDTPMVWNGVPANPTVLLSR
;
A
#
# COMPACT_ATOMS: atom_id res chain seq x y z
N MET A 1 17.05 -16.96 -11.73
CA MET A 1 17.09 -17.76 -10.49
C MET A 1 17.40 -16.82 -9.34
N LEU A 2 16.37 -16.18 -8.80
CA LEU A 2 16.40 -15.40 -7.56
C LEU A 2 15.50 -16.18 -6.60
N ALA A 3 16.09 -17.11 -5.85
CA ALA A 3 15.41 -17.86 -4.81
C ALA A 3 16.11 -17.51 -3.50
N ALA A 4 15.63 -16.46 -2.84
CA ALA A 4 15.87 -16.17 -1.42
C ALA A 4 15.16 -14.86 -1.05
N CYS A 5 13.86 -14.93 -0.77
CA CYS A 5 13.15 -13.98 0.08
C CYS A 5 12.23 -14.88 0.93
N GLY A 6 12.60 -15.09 2.19
CA GLY A 6 11.92 -15.99 3.11
C GLY A 6 12.22 -15.55 4.52
N GLY A 7 11.33 -14.75 5.08
CA GLY A 7 11.42 -14.22 6.44
C GLY A 7 10.03 -14.14 7.06
N ASP A 8 9.58 -15.25 7.63
CA ASP A 8 8.30 -15.35 8.34
C ASP A 8 8.34 -14.56 9.65
N GLY A 9 7.47 -13.54 9.75
CA GLY A 9 7.18 -12.83 10.99
C GLY A 9 5.68 -12.93 11.31
N SER A 10 5.26 -13.98 12.01
CA SER A 10 3.87 -14.14 12.46
C SER A 10 3.58 -13.27 13.68
N SER A 11 2.54 -12.44 13.62
CA SER A 11 1.84 -11.92 14.81
C SER A 11 0.34 -12.16 14.67
N SER A 12 -0.24 -12.76 15.70
CA SER A 12 -1.63 -13.18 15.80
C SER A 12 -2.53 -12.05 16.27
N ALA A 13 -3.67 -11.86 15.61
CA ALA A 13 -4.77 -11.01 16.09
C ALA A 13 -6.08 -11.83 16.15
N PRO A 14 -6.91 -11.65 17.20
CA PRO A 14 -8.15 -12.41 17.38
C PRO A 14 -9.36 -11.76 16.70
N ASN A 15 -10.33 -12.63 16.40
CA ASN A 15 -11.50 -12.48 15.55
C ASN A 15 -12.77 -12.16 16.37
N ALA A 16 -13.69 -11.34 15.82
CA ALA A 16 -15.10 -11.22 16.24
C ALA A 16 -15.85 -10.40 15.17
N GLY A 17 -17.05 -10.69 14.68
CA GLY A 17 -18.03 -11.74 14.89
C GLY A 17 -19.23 -11.40 13.97
N ALA A 18 -19.76 -12.39 13.24
CA ALA A 18 -20.79 -12.21 12.22
C ALA A 18 -22.22 -12.17 12.81
N ALA A 19 -23.12 -11.44 12.18
CA ALA A 19 -24.57 -11.50 12.40
C ALA A 19 -25.31 -11.85 11.10
N ALA A 20 -26.25 -12.78 11.21
CA ALA A 20 -27.02 -13.42 10.13
C ALA A 20 -28.25 -12.60 9.69
N PRO A 21 -28.84 -12.87 8.50
CA PRO A 21 -29.88 -12.05 7.88
C PRO A 21 -31.32 -12.49 8.21
N LEU A 22 -32.25 -11.53 8.16
CA LEU A 22 -33.69 -11.76 8.24
C LEU A 22 -34.31 -11.75 6.83
N THR A 23 -35.14 -12.75 6.56
CA THR A 23 -36.00 -12.90 5.39
C THR A 23 -37.27 -12.05 5.50
N PRO A 24 -37.95 -11.75 4.37
CA PRO A 24 -39.40 -11.55 4.40
C PRO A 24 -40.15 -12.58 3.56
N ALA A 25 -41.26 -13.03 4.13
CA ALA A 25 -42.24 -13.93 3.57
C ALA A 25 -43.17 -13.24 2.56
N ALA A 26 -43.64 -14.02 1.59
CA ALA A 26 -44.72 -13.69 0.68
C ALA A 26 -46.09 -13.85 1.36
N ALA A 27 -47.07 -13.05 0.93
CA ALA A 27 -48.49 -13.34 1.11
C ALA A 27 -49.29 -12.82 -0.10
N ALA A 28 -50.21 -13.66 -0.54
CA ALA A 28 -51.07 -13.51 -1.70
C ALA A 28 -52.49 -13.02 -1.32
N GLY A 29 -53.29 -12.72 -2.35
CA GLY A 29 -54.75 -12.47 -2.30
C GLY A 29 -55.08 -11.02 -2.69
N THR A 30 -56.02 -10.71 -3.57
CA THR A 30 -57.31 -11.37 -3.87
C THR A 30 -57.89 -10.91 -5.21
N ALA A 31 -58.80 -11.74 -5.74
CA ALA A 31 -59.51 -11.64 -7.00
C ALA A 31 -60.59 -10.54 -7.08
N GLY A 32 -60.99 -10.23 -8.32
CA GLY A 32 -62.20 -9.47 -8.65
C GLY A 32 -62.56 -9.56 -10.14
N THR A 33 -63.50 -10.47 -10.45
CA THR A 33 -64.40 -10.62 -11.63
C THR A 33 -65.05 -9.29 -12.07
N THR A 34 -65.65 -9.02 -13.24
CA THR A 34 -66.07 -9.66 -14.51
C THR A 34 -66.71 -8.51 -15.32
N GLY A 35 -66.75 -8.56 -16.65
CA GLY A 35 -67.60 -7.64 -17.42
C GLY A 35 -67.36 -7.63 -18.92
N ASP A 36 -68.04 -8.53 -19.61
CA ASP A 36 -68.11 -8.65 -21.07
C ASP A 36 -69.08 -7.60 -21.65
N THR A 37 -68.78 -6.98 -22.78
CA THR A 37 -69.79 -6.38 -23.68
C THR A 37 -69.21 -6.13 -25.07
N THR A 38 -69.84 -6.79 -26.03
CA THR A 38 -69.59 -6.70 -27.47
C THR A 38 -70.32 -5.50 -28.08
N GLY A 39 -69.66 -4.81 -29.01
CA GLY A 39 -70.25 -3.73 -29.81
C GLY A 39 -69.54 -3.58 -31.15
N ASN A 40 -70.14 -4.13 -32.21
CA ASN A 40 -69.73 -3.93 -33.60
C ASN A 40 -70.15 -2.54 -34.09
N THR A 41 -69.25 -1.83 -34.79
CA THR A 41 -69.59 -0.75 -35.72
C THR A 41 -68.61 -0.80 -36.91
N PRO A 42 -69.07 -0.67 -38.17
CA PRO A 42 -68.23 -0.85 -39.35
C PRO A 42 -67.67 0.47 -39.90
N GLY A 43 -66.45 0.40 -40.43
CA GLY A 43 -65.99 1.26 -41.54
C GLY A 43 -65.15 2.48 -41.16
N ALA A 44 -63.82 2.30 -41.14
CA ALA A 44 -62.86 3.36 -41.46
C ALA A 44 -61.60 2.72 -42.06
N THR A 45 -61.28 3.09 -43.29
CA THR A 45 -60.06 2.71 -44.01
C THR A 45 -58.83 3.17 -43.22
N PRO A 46 -57.88 2.29 -42.86
CA PRO A 46 -56.65 2.74 -42.23
C PRO A 46 -55.80 3.46 -43.29
N ALA A 47 -55.45 4.72 -43.03
CA ALA A 47 -54.27 5.32 -43.64
C ALA A 47 -53.05 4.41 -43.34
N PRO A 48 -52.08 4.26 -44.26
CA PRO A 48 -50.90 3.46 -43.98
C PRO A 48 -50.23 4.06 -42.75
N ALA A 49 -50.15 3.25 -41.69
CA ALA A 49 -49.38 3.60 -40.51
C ALA A 49 -47.97 3.99 -40.97
N PRO A 50 -47.39 5.10 -40.48
CA PRO A 50 -45.96 5.27 -40.63
C PRO A 50 -45.35 4.01 -40.01
N SER A 51 -44.56 3.28 -40.79
CA SER A 51 -43.74 2.18 -40.31
C SER A 51 -42.68 2.76 -39.38
N SER A 52 -43.09 3.13 -38.17
CA SER A 52 -42.22 3.19 -37.01
C SER A 52 -41.94 1.75 -36.62
N THR A 53 -41.03 1.09 -37.34
CA THR A 53 -40.24 0.05 -36.72
C THR A 53 -39.58 0.73 -35.53
N SER A 54 -40.17 0.55 -34.33
CA SER A 54 -39.56 0.97 -33.09
C SER A 54 -38.17 0.33 -33.07
N ALA A 55 -37.12 1.13 -33.23
CA ALA A 55 -35.76 0.64 -33.22
C ALA A 55 -35.58 -0.17 -31.93
N SER A 56 -35.26 -1.47 -32.07
CA SER A 56 -35.16 -2.35 -30.91
C SER A 56 -34.04 -1.87 -29.98
N GLN A 57 -34.09 -2.28 -28.71
CA GLN A 57 -33.06 -1.90 -27.77
C GLN A 57 -31.75 -2.61 -28.09
N LEU A 58 -30.65 -1.85 -28.11
CA LEU A 58 -29.31 -2.41 -28.27
C LEU A 58 -28.99 -3.33 -27.08
N SER A 59 -28.53 -4.55 -27.37
CA SER A 59 -28.14 -5.51 -26.34
C SER A 59 -26.64 -5.46 -26.14
N ILE A 60 -26.22 -5.42 -24.88
CA ILE A 60 -24.81 -5.43 -24.49
C ILE A 60 -24.52 -6.75 -23.80
N ALA A 61 -23.85 -7.65 -24.53
CA ALA A 61 -23.45 -8.95 -24.00
C ALA A 61 -22.39 -8.80 -22.91
N ARG A 62 -21.56 -7.75 -23.00
CA ARG A 62 -20.56 -7.44 -21.98
C ARG A 62 -20.16 -5.97 -21.99
N MET A 63 -19.97 -5.40 -20.80
CA MET A 63 -19.33 -4.10 -20.59
C MET A 63 -18.26 -4.26 -19.50
N GLU A 64 -17.01 -4.10 -19.89
CA GLU A 64 -15.83 -4.18 -19.03
C GLU A 64 -15.08 -2.85 -19.07
N PHE A 65 -14.25 -2.63 -18.06
CA PHE A 65 -13.40 -1.45 -17.96
C PHE A 65 -11.99 -1.90 -17.61
N ALA A 66 -10.99 -1.36 -18.31
CA ALA A 66 -9.59 -1.65 -18.06
C ALA A 66 -8.91 -0.44 -17.40
N GLN A 67 -8.37 -0.65 -16.20
CA GLN A 67 -7.52 0.33 -15.48
C GLN A 67 -6.16 -0.32 -15.19
N THR A 68 -6.04 -1.04 -14.07
CA THR A 68 -4.90 -1.95 -13.82
C THR A 68 -5.18 -3.33 -14.43
N HIS A 69 -6.44 -3.75 -14.42
CA HIS A 69 -6.97 -5.00 -14.95
C HIS A 69 -8.25 -4.73 -15.72
N VAL A 70 -8.62 -5.65 -16.60
CA VAL A 70 -9.93 -5.68 -17.25
C VAL A 70 -10.95 -6.31 -16.32
N ILE A 71 -11.90 -5.53 -15.79
CA ILE A 71 -12.92 -6.01 -14.86
C ILE A 71 -14.33 -5.60 -15.32
N PRO A 72 -15.38 -6.37 -14.97
CA PRO A 72 -16.75 -5.98 -15.27
C PRO A 72 -17.19 -4.75 -14.46
N SER A 73 -18.29 -4.10 -14.86
CA SER A 73 -18.88 -2.96 -14.16
C SER A 73 -19.15 -3.22 -12.66
N GLY A 74 -19.55 -4.45 -12.30
CA GLY A 74 -19.76 -4.89 -10.92
C GLY A 74 -18.48 -5.18 -10.12
N GLY A 75 -17.30 -5.16 -10.75
CA GLY A 75 -16.04 -5.57 -10.14
C GLY A 75 -15.92 -7.09 -9.95
N LEU A 76 -14.87 -7.49 -9.25
CA LEU A 76 -14.55 -8.88 -8.91
C LEU A 76 -14.59 -9.08 -7.39
N SER A 77 -14.87 -10.30 -6.95
CA SER A 77 -14.91 -10.67 -5.53
C SER A 77 -14.52 -12.13 -5.32
N TRP A 78 -13.75 -12.39 -4.27
CA TRP A 78 -13.28 -13.71 -3.90
C TRP A 78 -13.66 -14.00 -2.45
N THR A 79 -14.16 -15.20 -2.21
CA THR A 79 -14.35 -15.77 -0.87
C THR A 79 -13.54 -17.06 -0.82
N LEU A 80 -12.45 -17.03 -0.05
CA LEU A 80 -11.53 -18.16 0.14
C LEU A 80 -11.65 -18.68 1.57
N PRO A 81 -11.14 -19.88 1.87
CA PRO A 81 -11.21 -20.44 3.22
C PRO A 81 -10.66 -19.51 4.31
N ASN A 82 -9.56 -18.81 4.03
CA ASN A 82 -8.84 -17.99 5.02
C ASN A 82 -8.68 -16.51 4.62
N ALA A 83 -9.36 -16.06 3.55
CA ALA A 83 -9.30 -14.68 3.10
C ALA A 83 -10.49 -14.31 2.22
N SER A 84 -10.75 -13.00 2.11
CA SER A 84 -11.69 -12.44 1.14
C SER A 84 -11.10 -11.17 0.55
N ALA A 85 -11.38 -10.91 -0.72
CA ALA A 85 -10.97 -9.68 -1.38
C ALA A 85 -12.02 -9.24 -2.40
N SER A 86 -11.95 -7.98 -2.80
CA SER A 86 -12.69 -7.45 -3.93
C SER A 86 -11.82 -6.49 -4.73
N LEU A 87 -11.98 -6.48 -6.04
CA LEU A 87 -11.38 -5.47 -6.91
C LEU A 87 -12.51 -4.72 -7.62
N ARG A 88 -12.53 -3.41 -7.45
CA ARG A 88 -13.52 -2.50 -8.07
C ARG A 88 -12.80 -1.46 -8.91
N LEU A 89 -13.55 -0.69 -9.69
CA LEU A 89 -12.96 0.42 -10.43
C LEU A 89 -12.45 1.50 -9.49
N ILE A 90 -11.38 2.15 -9.90
CA ILE A 90 -10.75 3.24 -9.19
C ILE A 90 -11.42 4.52 -9.66
N GLY A 91 -11.97 5.30 -8.72
CA GLY A 91 -12.59 6.57 -9.02
C GLY A 91 -11.56 7.59 -9.49
N LYS A 92 -11.96 8.52 -10.35
CA LYS A 92 -11.10 9.59 -10.89
C LYS A 92 -9.86 9.07 -11.61
N ARG A 93 -9.97 7.92 -12.27
CA ARG A 93 -8.91 7.36 -13.10
C ARG A 93 -9.47 6.94 -14.46
N ASP A 94 -8.79 7.35 -15.53
CA ASP A 94 -9.14 6.96 -16.89
C ASP A 94 -9.31 5.44 -17.01
N ALA A 95 -10.25 5.00 -17.83
CA ALA A 95 -10.49 3.59 -18.08
C ALA A 95 -10.74 3.32 -19.56
N LEU A 96 -10.19 2.24 -20.10
CA LEU A 96 -10.61 1.74 -21.40
C LEU A 96 -11.92 0.98 -21.24
N ALA A 97 -13.03 1.52 -21.74
CA ALA A 97 -14.28 0.77 -21.82
C ALA A 97 -14.21 -0.25 -22.97
N LEU A 98 -14.68 -1.46 -22.70
CA LEU A 98 -14.71 -2.60 -23.63
C LEU A 98 -16.14 -3.12 -23.72
N ILE A 99 -16.73 -3.06 -24.91
CA ILE A 99 -18.15 -3.32 -25.13
C ILE A 99 -18.32 -4.44 -26.15
N ALA A 100 -19.03 -5.50 -25.75
CA ALA A 100 -19.51 -6.54 -26.66
C ALA A 100 -20.97 -6.21 -27.04
N ILE A 101 -21.17 -5.75 -28.27
CA ILE A 101 -22.51 -5.43 -28.79
C ILE A 101 -23.13 -6.69 -29.38
N GLY A 102 -24.35 -7.02 -28.97
CA GLY A 102 -25.04 -8.25 -29.40
C GLY A 102 -25.50 -8.22 -30.86
N GLN A 103 -25.72 -7.02 -31.41
CA GLN A 103 -26.12 -6.81 -32.79
C GLN A 103 -24.91 -6.52 -33.68
N ALA A 104 -24.69 -7.34 -34.71
CA ALA A 104 -23.56 -7.22 -35.63
C ALA A 104 -23.68 -6.02 -36.59
N ASP A 105 -24.89 -5.53 -36.82
CA ASP A 105 -25.23 -4.41 -37.70
C ASP A 105 -25.41 -3.08 -36.94
N ALA A 106 -24.95 -3.00 -35.68
CA ALA A 106 -24.96 -1.75 -34.92
C ALA A 106 -24.13 -0.67 -35.64
N ALA A 107 -24.79 0.41 -36.07
CA ALA A 107 -24.17 1.46 -36.86
C ALA A 107 -23.74 2.64 -35.98
N GLN A 108 -22.47 3.05 -36.12
CA GLN A 108 -21.86 4.18 -35.40
C GLN A 108 -22.11 4.13 -33.88
N PRO A 109 -21.73 3.04 -33.18
CA PRO A 109 -22.04 2.90 -31.78
C PRO A 109 -21.26 3.94 -30.94
N VAL A 110 -21.93 4.48 -29.91
CA VAL A 110 -21.42 5.54 -29.04
C VAL A 110 -21.66 5.14 -27.59
N LEU A 111 -20.65 5.32 -26.74
CA LEU A 111 -20.76 5.17 -25.30
C LEU A 111 -21.22 6.50 -24.68
N GLU A 112 -22.35 6.50 -24.00
CA GLU A 112 -22.93 7.68 -23.35
C GLU A 112 -22.76 7.58 -21.84
N ALA A 113 -22.35 8.68 -21.21
CA ALA A 113 -22.23 8.78 -19.76
C ALA A 113 -23.34 9.68 -19.20
N TRP A 114 -23.97 9.22 -18.12
CA TRP A 114 -25.11 9.88 -17.48
C TRP A 114 -24.91 9.95 -15.97
N LYS A 115 -25.24 11.10 -15.37
CA LYS A 115 -25.23 11.30 -13.92
C LYS A 115 -26.48 12.02 -13.50
N ASP A 116 -27.21 11.48 -12.54
CA ASP A 116 -28.45 12.07 -12.00
C ASP A 116 -29.47 12.45 -13.11
N GLY A 117 -29.57 11.63 -14.15
CA GLY A 117 -30.43 11.85 -15.32
C GLY A 117 -29.91 12.84 -16.36
N ALA A 118 -28.79 13.52 -16.10
CA ALA A 118 -28.15 14.43 -17.04
C ALA A 118 -27.04 13.73 -17.84
N LYS A 119 -27.00 13.97 -19.17
CA LYS A 119 -25.94 13.47 -20.04
C LYS A 119 -24.65 14.25 -19.80
N LEU A 120 -23.60 13.56 -19.37
CA LEU A 120 -22.25 14.13 -19.21
C LEU A 120 -21.54 14.28 -20.56
N GLY A 121 -21.77 13.33 -21.48
CA GLY A 121 -21.18 13.33 -22.81
C GLY A 121 -21.35 12.00 -23.52
N ALA A 122 -20.72 11.88 -24.68
CA ALA A 122 -20.70 10.65 -25.46
C ALA A 122 -19.34 10.47 -26.16
N LEU A 123 -18.90 9.22 -26.30
CA LEU A 123 -17.63 8.83 -26.92
C LEU A 123 -17.90 7.86 -28.06
N ALA A 124 -17.44 8.18 -29.27
CA ALA A 124 -17.50 7.24 -30.38
C ALA A 124 -16.69 5.98 -30.04
N LEU A 125 -17.29 4.81 -30.28
CA LEU A 125 -16.61 3.55 -30.03
C LEU A 125 -15.77 3.15 -31.25
N SER A 126 -14.51 2.82 -31.01
CA SER A 126 -13.61 2.21 -31.98
C SER A 126 -14.05 0.77 -32.26
N PRO A 127 -14.00 0.30 -33.53
CA PRO A 127 -14.41 -1.04 -33.91
C PRO A 127 -13.48 -2.11 -33.31
N PRO A 128 -13.92 -3.38 -33.24
CA PRO A 128 -13.09 -4.48 -32.72
C PRO A 128 -11.74 -4.65 -33.39
N SER A 129 -11.63 -4.31 -34.68
CA SER A 129 -10.35 -4.33 -35.41
C SER A 129 -9.34 -3.27 -34.95
N ALA A 130 -9.77 -2.29 -34.17
CA ALA A 130 -8.94 -1.22 -33.61
C ALA A 130 -8.72 -1.40 -32.09
N LEU A 131 -9.07 -2.57 -31.55
CA LEU A 131 -8.80 -2.91 -30.17
C LEU A 131 -7.27 -2.84 -29.91
N PRO A 132 -6.82 -2.30 -28.75
CA PRO A 132 -5.39 -2.25 -28.47
C PRO A 132 -4.76 -3.64 -28.46
N PRO A 133 -3.48 -3.76 -28.88
CA PRO A 133 -2.81 -5.05 -28.94
C PRO A 133 -2.48 -5.57 -27.53
N THR A 134 -2.07 -6.83 -27.47
CA THR A 134 -1.46 -7.43 -26.29
C THR A 134 0.05 -7.26 -26.36
N GLU A 135 0.69 -7.06 -25.21
CA GLU A 135 2.13 -6.88 -25.10
C GLU A 135 2.93 -7.92 -25.91
N SER A 136 4.05 -7.48 -26.50
CA SER A 136 4.93 -8.36 -27.29
C SER A 136 4.22 -9.12 -28.42
N ASN A 137 3.19 -8.50 -29.02
CA ASN A 137 2.32 -9.12 -30.03
C ASN A 137 1.73 -10.46 -29.57
N GLY A 138 1.39 -10.54 -28.29
CA GLY A 138 0.73 -11.68 -27.69
C GLY A 138 -0.66 -11.91 -28.29
N HIS A 139 -1.36 -12.92 -27.77
CA HIS A 139 -2.69 -13.23 -28.27
C HIS A 139 -3.68 -12.10 -28.02
N ALA A 140 -4.56 -11.84 -28.97
CA ALA A 140 -5.56 -10.79 -28.85
C ALA A 140 -6.49 -11.05 -27.66
N TYR A 141 -6.74 -10.02 -26.85
CA TYR A 141 -7.66 -10.09 -25.71
C TYR A 141 -9.07 -10.54 -26.14
N ALA A 142 -9.58 -9.96 -27.22
CA ALA A 142 -10.88 -10.28 -27.79
C ALA A 142 -10.94 -9.85 -29.27
N THR A 143 -11.89 -10.40 -30.03
CA THR A 143 -12.11 -10.07 -31.45
C THR A 143 -13.42 -9.33 -31.72
N ASP A 144 -14.23 -9.11 -30.68
CA ASP A 144 -15.61 -8.62 -30.72
C ASP A 144 -15.83 -7.39 -29.81
N ARG A 145 -14.77 -6.81 -29.22
CA ARG A 145 -14.87 -5.67 -28.30
C ARG A 145 -14.72 -4.34 -29.03
N TRP A 146 -15.78 -3.55 -29.02
CA TRP A 146 -15.72 -2.12 -29.27
C TRP A 146 -15.06 -1.41 -28.10
N SER A 147 -14.36 -0.29 -28.33
CA SER A 147 -13.63 0.37 -27.24
C SER A 147 -13.58 1.90 -27.31
N ALA A 148 -13.50 2.54 -26.14
CA ALA A 148 -13.20 3.97 -26.01
C ALA A 148 -12.53 4.25 -24.66
N VAL A 149 -11.68 5.28 -24.61
CA VAL A 149 -11.10 5.75 -23.35
C VAL A 149 -12.09 6.68 -22.66
N VAL A 150 -12.59 6.26 -21.51
CA VAL A 150 -13.45 7.04 -20.63
C VAL A 150 -12.58 7.92 -19.74
N PRO A 151 -12.78 9.25 -19.75
CA PRO A 151 -11.98 10.16 -18.94
C PRO A 151 -12.27 10.00 -17.44
N ALA A 152 -11.26 10.24 -16.62
CA ALA A 152 -11.30 10.19 -15.16
C ALA A 152 -12.48 10.96 -14.55
N ALA A 153 -12.84 12.09 -15.15
CA ALA A 153 -13.97 12.92 -14.72
C ALA A 153 -15.34 12.21 -14.81
N TRP A 154 -15.47 11.19 -15.67
CA TRP A 154 -16.67 10.37 -15.79
C TRP A 154 -16.58 9.08 -14.97
N MET A 155 -15.38 8.67 -14.56
CA MET A 155 -15.15 7.51 -13.70
C MET A 155 -15.37 7.89 -12.23
N VAL A 156 -16.58 8.32 -11.90
CA VAL A 156 -16.96 8.73 -10.54
C VAL A 156 -18.27 8.07 -10.09
N PRO A 157 -18.46 7.83 -8.78
CA PRO A 157 -19.70 7.29 -8.22
C PRO A 157 -20.95 8.05 -8.69
N GLY A 158 -22.02 7.30 -8.98
CA GLY A 158 -23.28 7.81 -9.50
C GLY A 158 -23.35 7.98 -11.04
N VAL A 159 -22.24 7.79 -11.76
CA VAL A 159 -22.25 7.76 -13.22
C VAL A 159 -22.69 6.39 -13.72
N SER A 160 -23.54 6.40 -14.74
CA SER A 160 -23.97 5.21 -15.49
C SER A 160 -23.62 5.35 -16.97
N PHE A 161 -23.39 4.21 -17.62
CA PHE A 161 -23.00 4.13 -19.01
C PHE A 161 -24.02 3.33 -19.82
N SER A 162 -24.43 3.88 -20.96
CA SER A 162 -25.28 3.20 -21.95
C SER A 162 -24.62 3.28 -23.32
N VAL A 163 -24.96 2.35 -24.21
CA VAL A 163 -24.47 2.37 -25.59
C VAL A 163 -25.63 2.64 -26.52
N SER A 164 -25.49 3.65 -27.38
CA SER A 164 -26.44 3.96 -28.44
C SER A 164 -25.83 3.65 -29.81
N ALA A 165 -26.67 3.37 -30.80
CA ALA A 165 -26.28 3.20 -32.20
C ALA A 165 -27.35 3.87 -33.08
N SER A 166 -27.00 4.35 -34.27
CA SER A 166 -27.93 5.15 -35.08
C SER A 166 -29.18 4.40 -35.54
N ASN A 167 -29.12 3.06 -35.56
CA ASN A 167 -30.21 2.16 -35.94
C ASN A 167 -30.87 1.41 -34.77
N TYR A 168 -30.51 1.70 -33.51
CA TYR A 168 -31.06 1.06 -32.31
C TYR A 168 -31.37 2.09 -31.21
N THR A 169 -32.29 1.75 -30.30
CA THR A 169 -32.44 2.54 -29.05
C THR A 169 -31.34 2.17 -28.05
N SER A 170 -30.98 3.11 -27.16
CA SER A 170 -29.88 2.94 -26.21
C SER A 170 -30.03 1.69 -25.33
N SER A 171 -28.91 1.01 -25.08
CA SER A 171 -28.86 -0.15 -24.20
C SER A 171 -29.30 0.19 -22.77
N VAL A 172 -29.56 -0.86 -21.99
CA VAL A 172 -29.70 -0.73 -20.53
C VAL A 172 -28.44 -0.08 -19.97
N ALA A 173 -28.63 0.93 -19.11
CA ALA A 173 -27.53 1.62 -18.45
C ALA A 173 -26.87 0.73 -17.40
N GLN A 174 -25.55 0.76 -17.32
CA GLN A 174 -24.76 0.08 -16.29
C GLN A 174 -24.03 1.10 -15.43
N ALA A 175 -24.21 1.01 -14.11
CA ALA A 175 -23.51 1.85 -13.15
C ALA A 175 -22.32 1.08 -12.56
N PRO A 176 -21.08 1.47 -12.82
CA PRO A 176 -19.93 0.77 -12.28
C PRO A 176 -19.76 0.99 -10.77
N LEU A 177 -19.20 0.00 -10.08
CA LEU A 177 -18.85 0.12 -8.66
C LEU A 177 -17.42 0.62 -8.48
N PHE A 178 -17.26 1.57 -7.56
CA PHE A 178 -15.96 2.16 -7.25
C PHE A 178 -15.43 1.66 -5.89
N GLY A 179 -14.12 1.38 -5.85
CA GLY A 179 -13.42 0.88 -4.67
C GLY A 179 -12.79 1.97 -3.81
N THR A 180 -12.24 3.00 -4.44
CA THR A 180 -11.66 4.19 -3.81
C THR A 180 -11.31 5.21 -4.90
N ASP A 181 -11.23 6.50 -4.56
CA ASP A 181 -10.67 7.56 -5.41
C ASP A 181 -9.40 8.16 -4.80
N ALA A 182 -8.75 7.45 -3.88
CA ALA A 182 -7.61 7.96 -3.12
C ALA A 182 -6.34 8.07 -3.96
N ASP A 183 -5.56 9.11 -3.67
CA ASP A 183 -4.18 9.26 -4.14
C ASP A 183 -3.24 8.48 -3.21
N VAL A 184 -2.12 8.01 -3.75
CA VAL A 184 -1.02 7.44 -2.97
C VAL A 184 0.21 8.33 -3.10
N ARG A 185 0.85 8.64 -1.98
CA ARG A 185 2.18 9.26 -1.95
C ARG A 185 3.24 8.18 -1.84
N LEU A 186 4.26 8.24 -2.67
CA LEU A 186 5.47 7.41 -2.55
C LEU A 186 6.64 8.30 -2.20
N THR A 187 7.18 8.13 -1.01
CA THR A 187 8.33 8.88 -0.52
C THR A 187 9.59 8.02 -0.56
N ILE A 188 10.57 8.48 -1.34
CA ILE A 188 11.86 7.81 -1.51
C ILE A 188 12.87 8.43 -0.55
N LEU A 189 13.47 7.62 0.31
CA LEU A 189 14.53 8.04 1.22
C LEU A 189 15.79 7.17 1.02
N PRO A 190 16.76 7.62 0.21
CA PRO A 190 17.98 6.85 -0.02
C PRO A 190 18.89 6.80 1.22
N PHE A 191 19.39 5.60 1.54
CA PHE A 191 20.38 5.39 2.59
C PHE A 191 21.74 5.07 1.97
N TYR A 192 22.71 5.93 2.26
CA TYR A 192 24.12 5.78 1.88
C TYR A 192 24.88 5.24 3.09
N LEU A 193 25.25 3.98 3.03
CA LEU A 193 25.83 3.24 4.13
C LEU A 193 27.34 3.10 3.95
N PHE A 194 28.06 3.15 5.06
CA PHE A 194 29.47 2.75 5.14
C PHE A 194 30.42 3.60 4.28
N GLY A 195 30.15 4.91 4.22
CA GLY A 195 30.96 5.86 3.44
C GLY A 195 30.59 5.94 1.96
N ALA A 196 29.48 5.31 1.54
CA ALA A 196 28.93 5.52 0.21
C ALA A 196 28.65 7.02 -0.04
N ASP A 197 28.98 7.49 -1.24
CA ASP A 197 28.68 8.83 -1.75
C ASP A 197 28.52 8.82 -3.28
N ASP A 198 28.34 10.01 -3.87
CA ASP A 198 28.14 10.16 -5.32
C ASP A 198 29.38 9.87 -6.17
N THR A 199 30.56 9.73 -5.54
CA THR A 199 31.84 9.50 -6.23
C THR A 199 32.22 8.02 -6.28
N ASN A 200 31.77 7.22 -5.30
CA ASN A 200 32.16 5.83 -5.14
C ASN A 200 31.01 4.82 -5.29
N SER A 201 29.78 5.29 -5.49
CA SER A 201 28.56 4.49 -5.56
C SER A 201 27.51 5.19 -6.44
N PRO A 202 26.36 4.55 -6.75
CA PRO A 202 25.28 5.21 -7.48
C PRO A 202 24.91 6.57 -6.85
N PRO A 203 24.91 7.67 -7.62
CA PRO A 203 24.73 9.01 -7.09
C PRO A 203 23.26 9.30 -6.74
N LEU A 204 23.01 10.37 -5.97
CA LEU A 204 21.65 10.75 -5.56
C LEU A 204 20.70 10.91 -6.75
N SER A 205 21.19 11.39 -7.89
CA SER A 205 20.38 11.50 -9.12
C SER A 205 19.81 10.17 -9.62
N ALA A 206 20.43 9.05 -9.28
CA ALA A 206 19.98 7.69 -9.63
C ALA A 206 19.26 6.97 -8.49
N THR A 207 19.33 7.49 -7.26
CA THR A 207 18.76 6.83 -6.07
C THR A 207 17.58 7.60 -5.49
N GLN A 208 17.39 8.86 -5.85
CA GLN A 208 16.23 9.66 -5.49
C GLN A 208 14.93 9.17 -6.16
N ALA A 209 13.84 9.95 -6.05
CA ALA A 209 12.60 9.67 -6.78
C ALA A 209 12.87 9.27 -8.25
N PRO A 210 12.31 8.14 -8.72
CA PRO A 210 12.58 7.65 -10.06
C PRO A 210 12.06 8.61 -11.14
N ASP A 211 12.52 8.42 -12.37
CA ASP A 211 12.09 9.24 -13.50
C ASP A 211 10.59 9.12 -13.81
N ALA A 212 10.07 10.06 -14.61
CA ALA A 212 8.64 10.14 -14.91
C ALA A 212 8.10 8.87 -15.60
N ALA A 213 8.92 8.21 -16.44
CA ALA A 213 8.52 6.97 -17.12
C ALA A 213 8.32 5.84 -16.10
N THR A 214 9.25 5.69 -15.16
CA THR A 214 9.14 4.72 -14.08
C THR A 214 7.96 5.05 -13.17
N GLN A 215 7.72 6.32 -12.83
CA GLN A 215 6.54 6.73 -12.05
C GLN A 215 5.23 6.37 -12.74
N GLN A 216 5.14 6.55 -14.07
CA GLN A 216 3.98 6.14 -14.86
C GLN A 216 3.79 4.62 -14.85
N GLU A 217 4.88 3.84 -14.89
CA GLU A 217 4.81 2.38 -14.76
C GLU A 217 4.34 1.95 -13.37
N ILE A 218 4.78 2.62 -12.29
CA ILE A 218 4.27 2.36 -10.94
C ILE A 218 2.77 2.65 -10.87
N PHE A 219 2.34 3.82 -11.38
CA PHE A 219 0.93 4.21 -11.45
C PHE A 219 0.10 3.19 -12.22
N ALA A 220 0.61 2.67 -13.34
CA ALA A 220 -0.06 1.65 -14.14
C ALA A 220 -0.30 0.34 -13.35
N LYS A 221 0.58 -0.04 -12.42
CA LYS A 221 0.44 -1.26 -11.62
C LYS A 221 -0.37 -1.08 -10.33
N TRP A 222 -0.41 0.11 -9.76
CA TRP A 222 -1.04 0.34 -8.46
C TRP A 222 -2.50 0.79 -8.58
N PRO A 223 -3.42 0.31 -7.73
CA PRO A 223 -4.84 0.65 -7.82
C PRO A 223 -5.17 1.99 -7.12
N THR A 224 -4.53 3.07 -7.57
CA THR A 224 -4.65 4.45 -7.04
C THR A 224 -5.23 5.40 -8.09
N ALA A 225 -5.93 6.46 -7.66
CA ALA A 225 -6.45 7.48 -8.55
C ALA A 225 -5.34 8.38 -9.11
N ASP A 226 -4.35 8.68 -8.26
CA ASP A 226 -3.16 9.45 -8.60
C ASP A 226 -1.94 8.90 -7.82
N LEU A 227 -0.73 9.12 -8.34
CA LEU A 227 0.53 8.74 -7.70
C LEU A 227 1.44 9.95 -7.57
N LYS A 228 1.72 10.35 -6.34
CA LYS A 228 2.62 11.46 -6.02
C LYS A 228 3.94 10.92 -5.51
N VAL A 229 4.95 10.88 -6.38
CA VAL A 229 6.29 10.41 -6.01
C VAL A 229 7.20 11.59 -5.65
N ARG A 230 7.92 11.48 -4.54
CA ARG A 230 8.89 12.50 -4.13
C ARG A 230 10.10 11.88 -3.46
N THR A 231 11.22 12.59 -3.54
CA THR A 231 12.33 12.36 -2.62
C THR A 231 11.96 12.95 -1.28
N HIS A 232 12.27 12.23 -0.20
CA HIS A 232 12.05 12.70 1.16
C HIS A 232 12.73 14.07 1.35
N PRO A 233 12.13 15.04 2.07
CA PRO A 233 12.68 16.39 2.22
C PRO A 233 14.09 16.45 2.84
N ALA A 234 14.50 15.37 3.50
CA ALA A 234 15.84 15.22 4.05
C ALA A 234 16.91 14.83 3.02
N GLY A 235 16.52 14.58 1.75
CA GLY A 235 17.44 14.15 0.69
C GLY A 235 17.87 12.70 0.88
N ARG A 236 19.15 12.50 1.24
CA ARG A 236 19.74 11.18 1.53
C ARG A 236 20.24 11.10 2.96
N PHE A 237 20.28 9.89 3.51
CA PHE A 237 20.86 9.62 4.82
C PHE A 237 22.19 8.89 4.70
N SER A 238 23.25 9.53 5.18
CA SER A 238 24.60 8.95 5.19
C SER A 238 24.93 8.37 6.57
N LEU A 239 25.08 7.05 6.66
CA LEU A 239 25.34 6.32 7.89
C LEU A 239 26.66 5.56 7.81
N ALA A 240 27.63 5.95 8.63
CA ALA A 240 28.90 5.21 8.74
C ALA A 240 28.77 3.89 9.52
N THR A 241 27.73 3.77 10.34
CA THR A 241 27.49 2.60 11.19
C THR A 241 26.01 2.25 11.16
N VAL A 242 25.72 0.96 11.10
CA VAL A 242 24.38 0.40 11.25
C VAL A 242 24.41 -0.59 12.41
N VAL A 243 23.43 -0.50 13.29
CA VAL A 243 23.22 -1.49 14.35
C VAL A 243 22.18 -2.50 13.91
N VAL A 244 22.57 -3.76 13.89
CA VAL A 244 21.71 -4.91 13.60
C VAL A 244 21.26 -5.51 14.93
N GLY A 245 19.94 -5.69 15.10
CA GLY A 245 19.35 -6.32 16.29
C GLY A 245 19.67 -7.82 16.39
N PRO A 246 19.35 -8.48 17.52
CA PRO A 246 19.58 -9.91 17.72
C PRO A 246 18.87 -10.74 16.65
N ARG A 247 19.58 -11.68 16.02
CA ARG A 247 19.08 -12.52 14.92
C ARG A 247 20.00 -13.71 14.67
N ALA A 248 19.51 -14.73 13.98
CA ALA A 248 20.34 -15.85 13.55
C ALA A 248 21.31 -15.46 12.43
N ASP A 249 22.52 -16.02 12.44
CA ASP A 249 23.47 -15.93 11.33
C ASP A 249 23.18 -16.94 10.20
N ARG A 250 24.03 -16.98 9.16
CA ARG A 250 23.88 -17.92 8.02
C ARG A 250 23.85 -19.40 8.40
N THR A 251 24.35 -19.76 9.58
CA THR A 251 24.36 -21.14 10.09
C THR A 251 23.14 -21.45 10.96
N GLY A 252 22.27 -20.46 11.19
CA GLY A 252 21.13 -20.57 12.10
C GLY A 252 21.49 -20.30 13.56
N ALA A 253 22.74 -19.97 13.89
CA ALA A 253 23.13 -19.68 15.26
C ALA A 253 22.66 -18.29 15.68
N ALA A 254 21.99 -18.19 16.83
CA ALA A 254 21.51 -16.91 17.37
C ALA A 254 22.69 -15.99 17.72
N GLN A 255 22.62 -14.75 17.26
CA GLN A 255 23.63 -13.73 17.49
C GLN A 255 23.03 -12.57 18.30
N PRO A 256 23.83 -11.96 19.20
CA PRO A 256 23.42 -10.76 19.89
C PRO A 256 23.36 -9.58 18.93
N ALA A 257 22.77 -8.46 19.37
CA ALA A 257 22.83 -7.20 18.60
C ALA A 257 24.29 -6.77 18.38
N TYR A 258 24.59 -6.20 17.21
CA TYR A 258 25.95 -5.84 16.81
C TYR A 258 25.95 -4.64 15.86
N SER A 259 27.03 -3.87 15.89
CA SER A 259 27.28 -2.81 14.91
C SER A 259 28.05 -3.33 13.70
N VAL A 260 27.75 -2.79 12.53
CA VAL A 260 28.51 -2.99 11.29
C VAL A 260 28.89 -1.64 10.68
N THR A 261 30.05 -1.59 10.02
CA THR A 261 30.59 -0.43 9.30
C THR A 261 30.91 -0.76 7.85
N ALA A 262 30.56 -1.96 7.39
CA ALA A 262 30.68 -2.42 6.01
C ALA A 262 29.67 -3.55 5.76
N LEU A 263 29.18 -3.70 4.52
CA LEU A 263 28.10 -4.62 4.22
C LEU A 263 28.45 -6.08 4.52
N ASP A 264 29.67 -6.50 4.20
CA ASP A 264 30.17 -7.88 4.36
C ASP A 264 30.41 -8.27 5.83
N GLN A 265 30.31 -7.34 6.78
CA GLN A 265 30.30 -7.64 8.22
C GLN A 265 28.95 -8.17 8.72
N GLN A 266 27.90 -8.11 7.92
CA GLN A 266 26.62 -8.70 8.30
C GLN A 266 26.74 -10.22 8.42
N LYS A 267 26.16 -10.78 9.49
CA LYS A 267 26.28 -12.20 9.83
C LYS A 267 25.31 -13.10 9.05
N ASP A 268 24.34 -12.54 8.33
CA ASP A 268 23.37 -13.25 7.50
C ASP A 268 23.11 -12.51 6.17
N GLY A 269 22.02 -12.82 5.46
CA GLY A 269 21.67 -12.18 4.18
C GLY A 269 20.88 -10.87 4.32
N TYR A 270 20.21 -10.65 5.44
CA TYR A 270 19.21 -9.59 5.63
C TYR A 270 19.49 -8.67 6.83
N GLY A 271 20.60 -8.87 7.55
CA GLY A 271 21.03 -8.08 8.72
C GLY A 271 20.82 -6.58 8.55
N VAL A 272 21.49 -6.01 7.55
CA VAL A 272 21.43 -4.56 7.25
C VAL A 272 20.04 -4.16 6.74
N MET A 273 19.41 -4.96 5.87
CA MET A 273 18.08 -4.67 5.33
C MET A 273 17.02 -4.58 6.44
N SER A 274 16.99 -5.51 7.39
CA SER A 274 16.04 -5.49 8.51
C SER A 274 16.26 -4.28 9.43
N ALA A 275 17.51 -3.91 9.68
CA ALA A 275 17.83 -2.71 10.46
C ALA A 275 17.33 -1.43 9.77
N MET A 276 17.55 -1.32 8.45
CA MET A 276 17.10 -0.16 7.68
C MET A 276 15.59 -0.11 7.52
N LEU A 277 14.92 -1.26 7.32
CA LEU A 277 13.46 -1.34 7.30
C LEU A 277 12.84 -0.86 8.63
N THR A 278 13.43 -1.30 9.76
CA THR A 278 13.02 -0.84 11.09
C THR A 278 13.18 0.67 11.21
N LEU A 279 14.30 1.21 10.74
CA LEU A 279 14.61 2.63 10.84
C LEU A 279 13.66 3.47 9.98
N ILE A 280 13.45 3.15 8.70
CA ILE A 280 12.52 3.91 7.83
C ILE A 280 11.07 3.82 8.30
N THR A 281 10.64 2.66 8.81
CA THR A 281 9.29 2.50 9.40
C THR A 281 9.12 3.35 10.66
N SER A 282 10.16 3.38 11.52
CA SER A 282 10.15 4.20 12.73
C SER A 282 10.12 5.69 12.39
N MET A 283 10.87 6.12 11.37
CA MET A 283 10.84 7.50 10.89
C MET A 283 9.48 7.90 10.30
N ARG A 284 8.89 7.04 9.46
CA ARG A 284 7.53 7.23 8.91
C ARG A 284 6.51 7.44 10.03
N THR A 285 6.64 6.66 11.12
CA THR A 285 5.80 6.79 12.30
C THR A 285 6.07 8.08 13.07
N ALA A 286 7.34 8.44 13.29
CA ALA A 286 7.73 9.67 13.97
C ALA A 286 7.30 10.95 13.23
N ASN A 287 7.20 10.88 11.90
CA ASN A 287 6.68 11.94 11.05
C ASN A 287 5.14 11.93 10.91
N GLY A 288 4.47 10.97 11.55
CA GLY A 288 3.01 10.85 11.55
C GLY A 288 2.37 10.40 10.25
N ASP A 289 3.16 9.88 9.32
CA ASP A 289 2.65 9.37 8.04
C ASP A 289 2.12 7.92 8.16
N GLY A 290 2.32 7.29 9.32
CA GLY A 290 1.87 5.94 9.69
C GLY A 290 0.47 5.55 9.16
N PRO A 291 -0.58 6.32 9.51
CA PRO A 291 -1.96 6.04 9.11
C PRO A 291 -2.34 6.51 7.69
N LEU A 292 -1.49 7.30 7.04
CA LEU A 292 -1.79 7.95 5.77
C LEU A 292 -1.62 6.98 4.59
N ASN A 293 -2.21 7.34 3.45
CA ASN A 293 -1.93 6.73 2.14
C ASN A 293 -0.56 7.13 1.59
N GLU A 294 0.46 6.78 2.35
CA GLU A 294 1.85 7.01 1.98
C GLU A 294 2.70 5.77 2.19
N GLN A 295 3.37 5.41 1.10
CA GLN A 295 4.39 4.39 1.02
C GLN A 295 5.77 5.02 1.14
N TYR A 296 6.69 4.34 1.84
CA TYR A 296 8.10 4.70 1.95
C TYR A 296 8.95 3.62 1.30
N TYR A 297 9.90 4.02 0.46
CA TYR A 297 10.90 3.10 -0.08
C TYR A 297 12.30 3.65 0.16
N ALA A 298 13.18 2.79 0.65
CA ALA A 298 14.58 3.13 0.90
C ALA A 298 15.53 2.33 0.00
N PRO A 299 16.04 2.94 -1.08
CA PRO A 299 17.20 2.44 -1.79
C PRO A 299 18.40 2.41 -0.83
N LEU A 300 19.03 1.25 -0.71
CA LEU A 300 20.17 1.05 0.15
C LEU A 300 21.45 0.99 -0.70
N ILE A 301 22.35 1.93 -0.46
CA ILE A 301 23.61 2.10 -1.18
C ILE A 301 24.75 1.83 -0.22
N ALA A 302 25.35 0.65 -0.27
CA ALA A 302 26.30 0.20 0.74
C ALA A 302 27.67 -0.14 0.15
N LEU A 303 28.74 0.18 0.88
CA LEU A 303 30.08 -0.29 0.59
C LEU A 303 30.43 -1.54 1.40
N ASN A 304 31.26 -2.43 0.84
CA ASN A 304 31.93 -3.49 1.59
C ASN A 304 33.20 -2.99 2.29
N ALA A 305 33.89 -3.86 3.02
CA ALA A 305 35.09 -3.52 3.79
C ALA A 305 36.25 -3.01 2.91
N ASN A 306 36.22 -3.28 1.60
CA ASN A 306 37.19 -2.78 0.63
C ASN A 306 36.79 -1.41 0.02
N GLY A 307 35.73 -0.77 0.54
CA GLY A 307 35.23 0.52 0.04
C GLY A 307 34.59 0.42 -1.35
N LYS A 308 34.14 -0.77 -1.77
CA LYS A 308 33.47 -0.97 -3.06
C LYS A 308 31.97 -1.10 -2.88
N PHE A 309 31.20 -0.48 -3.78
CA PHE A 309 29.75 -0.66 -3.84
C PHE A 309 29.41 -2.16 -3.92
N ALA A 310 28.56 -2.60 -3.00
CA ALA A 310 28.17 -3.99 -2.85
C ALA A 310 26.66 -4.11 -2.96
N ASN A 311 26.21 -5.09 -3.74
CA ASN A 311 24.80 -5.39 -3.90
C ASN A 311 24.28 -6.15 -2.67
N LEU A 312 23.08 -5.81 -2.21
CA LEU A 312 22.40 -6.47 -1.10
C LEU A 312 21.82 -7.84 -1.49
N GLY A 313 21.64 -8.09 -2.78
CA GLY A 313 21.11 -9.34 -3.32
C GLY A 313 19.59 -9.48 -3.25
N GLY A 314 18.86 -8.48 -2.74
CA GLY A 314 17.41 -8.48 -2.60
C GLY A 314 16.86 -7.21 -1.95
N GLY A 315 15.64 -7.30 -1.42
CA GLY A 315 14.99 -6.26 -0.63
C GLY A 315 14.29 -6.83 0.60
N LEU A 316 13.60 -5.95 1.34
CA LEU A 316 12.72 -6.35 2.44
C LEU A 316 11.60 -5.32 2.63
N GLY A 317 10.34 -5.76 2.55
CA GLY A 317 9.14 -4.98 2.82
C GLY A 317 8.45 -5.39 4.11
N GLY A 318 7.95 -4.41 4.88
CA GLY A 318 7.16 -4.70 6.07
C GLY A 318 5.70 -4.90 5.70
N VAL A 319 5.14 -6.08 5.95
CA VAL A 319 3.75 -6.44 5.60
C VAL A 319 2.76 -5.42 6.16
N GLY A 320 2.15 -4.62 5.28
CA GLY A 320 1.15 -3.61 5.62
C GLY A 320 1.69 -2.37 6.34
N SER A 321 3.02 -2.27 6.53
CA SER A 321 3.69 -1.18 7.24
C SER A 321 3.73 0.14 6.45
N GLY A 322 3.48 0.08 5.13
CA GLY A 322 3.70 1.21 4.24
C GLY A 322 5.18 1.54 4.03
N ALA A 323 6.10 0.61 4.31
CA ALA A 323 7.53 0.82 4.14
C ALA A 323 8.27 -0.42 3.60
N ALA A 324 9.29 -0.18 2.77
CA ALA A 324 10.20 -1.19 2.24
C ALA A 324 11.61 -0.66 2.01
N VAL A 325 12.57 -1.58 1.86
CA VAL A 325 13.95 -1.29 1.47
C VAL A 325 14.38 -2.20 0.33
N GLY A 326 15.33 -1.74 -0.49
CA GLY A 326 15.86 -2.56 -1.59
C GLY A 326 16.93 -1.84 -2.41
N ASP A 327 17.06 -2.19 -3.68
CA ASP A 327 18.01 -1.55 -4.59
C ASP A 327 17.49 -0.22 -5.18
N HIS A 328 18.35 0.48 -5.91
CA HIS A 328 18.04 1.77 -6.55
C HIS A 328 17.52 1.63 -7.99
N ARG A 329 17.26 0.40 -8.47
CA ARG A 329 16.93 0.17 -9.88
C ARG A 329 15.44 0.34 -10.16
N TYR A 330 14.60 0.30 -9.12
CA TYR A 330 13.15 0.42 -9.25
C TYR A 330 12.57 -0.60 -10.24
N THR A 331 12.92 -1.89 -10.07
CA THR A 331 12.42 -2.99 -10.91
C THR A 331 11.74 -4.06 -10.07
N GLY A 332 12.06 -5.35 -10.27
CA GLY A 332 11.40 -6.48 -9.62
C GLY A 332 11.47 -6.47 -8.09
N ILE A 333 12.63 -6.12 -7.53
CA ILE A 333 12.79 -5.99 -6.07
C ILE A 333 11.83 -4.91 -5.55
N PHE A 334 11.88 -3.71 -6.13
CA PHE A 334 11.04 -2.59 -5.72
C PHE A 334 9.54 -2.97 -5.71
N ILE A 335 9.01 -3.54 -6.79
CA ILE A 335 7.59 -3.82 -6.87
C ILE A 335 7.16 -4.94 -5.90
N HIS A 336 8.02 -5.94 -5.68
CA HIS A 336 7.81 -7.01 -4.70
C HIS A 336 7.76 -6.47 -3.27
N GLU A 337 8.77 -5.71 -2.86
CA GLU A 337 8.83 -5.19 -1.48
C GLU A 337 7.74 -4.14 -1.21
N GLN A 338 7.37 -3.34 -2.23
CA GLN A 338 6.23 -2.46 -2.13
C GLN A 338 4.91 -3.23 -2.03
N GLY A 339 4.80 -4.40 -2.66
CA GLY A 339 3.67 -5.32 -2.46
C GLY A 339 3.55 -5.76 -0.99
N HIS A 340 4.66 -6.13 -0.35
CA HIS A 340 4.66 -6.32 1.11
C HIS A 340 4.23 -5.06 1.86
N ALA A 341 4.72 -3.88 1.48
CA ALA A 341 4.32 -2.64 2.12
C ALA A 341 2.79 -2.35 2.02
N PHE A 342 2.11 -2.85 0.97
CA PHE A 342 0.65 -2.88 0.83
C PHE A 342 -0.06 -3.99 1.62
N GLY A 343 0.65 -4.88 2.30
CA GLY A 343 0.07 -5.96 3.11
C GLY A 343 -0.07 -7.29 2.39
N LEU A 344 0.62 -7.47 1.26
CA LEU A 344 0.68 -8.75 0.57
C LEU A 344 1.74 -9.64 1.23
N ASN A 345 1.51 -10.96 1.26
CA ASN A 345 2.55 -11.94 1.56
C ASN A 345 2.97 -12.62 0.25
N HIS A 346 3.88 -13.62 0.32
CA HIS A 346 4.20 -14.40 -0.86
C HIS A 346 2.99 -15.19 -1.36
N ALA A 347 2.73 -15.11 -2.67
CA ALA A 347 1.49 -15.63 -3.25
C ALA A 347 1.40 -17.17 -3.18
N ALA A 348 2.51 -17.90 -3.38
CA ALA A 348 2.48 -19.36 -3.26
C ALA A 348 2.25 -19.83 -1.82
N ASP A 349 2.81 -19.13 -0.84
CA ASP A 349 2.62 -19.44 0.58
C ASP A 349 1.16 -19.19 1.00
N GLU A 350 0.57 -18.09 0.53
CA GLU A 350 -0.85 -17.80 0.76
C GLU A 350 -1.76 -18.78 0.02
N TYR A 351 -1.41 -19.23 -1.19
CA TYR A 351 -2.16 -20.26 -1.91
C TYR A 351 -2.19 -21.56 -1.10
N ALA A 352 -1.02 -22.01 -0.61
CA ALA A 352 -0.91 -23.21 0.22
C ALA A 352 -1.73 -23.11 1.52
N LYS A 353 -1.93 -21.88 2.03
CA LYS A 353 -2.75 -21.57 3.20
C LYS A 353 -4.22 -21.28 2.87
N GLY A 354 -4.67 -21.38 1.61
CA GLY A 354 -6.05 -21.07 1.21
C GLY A 354 -6.42 -19.59 1.33
N ALA A 355 -5.44 -18.69 1.23
CA ALA A 355 -5.57 -17.24 1.33
C ALA A 355 -5.26 -16.50 0.00
N TYR A 356 -4.93 -17.23 -1.06
CA TYR A 356 -4.74 -16.73 -2.43
C TYR A 356 -5.41 -17.71 -3.42
N PRO A 357 -6.12 -17.24 -4.46
CA PRO A 357 -6.99 -18.10 -5.28
C PRO A 357 -6.28 -18.90 -6.37
N TYR A 358 -5.12 -18.44 -6.84
CA TYR A 358 -4.51 -18.98 -8.07
C TYR A 358 -3.34 -19.92 -7.78
N ALA A 359 -3.31 -21.03 -8.50
CA ALA A 359 -2.41 -22.15 -8.22
C ALA A 359 -0.94 -21.72 -8.15
N GLY A 360 -0.27 -22.05 -7.04
CA GLY A 360 1.17 -21.86 -6.84
C GLY A 360 1.63 -20.40 -6.92
N GLY A 361 0.75 -19.42 -6.70
CA GLY A 361 1.09 -18.00 -6.83
C GLY A 361 1.07 -17.47 -8.27
N SER A 362 0.56 -18.25 -9.22
CA SER A 362 0.45 -17.85 -10.63
C SER A 362 -0.70 -16.87 -10.90
N LEU A 363 -0.85 -16.44 -12.16
CA LEU A 363 -1.99 -15.69 -12.68
C LEU A 363 -3.05 -16.59 -13.35
N SER A 364 -2.98 -17.92 -13.16
CA SER A 364 -3.96 -18.86 -13.71
C SER A 364 -5.34 -18.66 -13.07
N GLY A 365 -6.22 -17.95 -13.78
CA GLY A 365 -7.55 -17.55 -13.31
C GLY A 365 -7.69 -16.06 -12.97
N SER A 366 -6.60 -15.28 -13.04
CA SER A 366 -6.64 -13.82 -12.93
C SER A 366 -7.26 -13.20 -14.18
N ALA A 367 -7.93 -12.06 -14.02
CA ALA A 367 -8.20 -11.14 -15.11
C ALA A 367 -6.89 -10.66 -15.76
N TRP A 368 -6.98 -10.25 -17.03
CA TRP A 368 -5.86 -9.66 -17.75
C TRP A 368 -5.54 -8.27 -17.23
N GLY A 369 -4.24 -7.95 -17.18
CA GLY A 369 -3.80 -6.59 -16.87
C GLY A 369 -4.01 -5.64 -18.05
N TYR A 370 -3.87 -4.34 -17.78
CA TYR A 370 -3.86 -3.31 -18.81
C TYR A 370 -2.76 -2.30 -18.50
N ALA A 371 -1.94 -1.98 -19.50
CA ALA A 371 -0.89 -0.97 -19.42
C ALA A 371 -1.35 0.30 -20.15
N PRO A 372 -1.93 1.30 -19.44
CA PRO A 372 -2.44 2.51 -20.09
C PRO A 372 -1.35 3.32 -20.80
N ASN A 373 -0.10 3.28 -20.32
CA ASN A 373 1.02 4.03 -20.91
C ASN A 373 1.40 3.48 -22.29
N HIS A 374 1.33 2.16 -22.46
CA HIS A 374 1.64 1.48 -23.72
C HIS A 374 0.41 1.28 -24.58
N ARG A 375 -0.79 1.44 -23.99
CA ARG A 375 -2.08 1.05 -24.58
C ARG A 375 -2.04 -0.42 -25.00
N GLU A 376 -1.60 -1.28 -24.09
CA GLU A 376 -1.51 -2.72 -24.33
C GLU A 376 -2.25 -3.51 -23.26
N PHE A 377 -2.84 -4.63 -23.66
CA PHE A 377 -3.28 -5.65 -22.71
C PHE A 377 -2.08 -6.44 -22.21
N LEU A 378 -2.14 -6.84 -20.95
CA LEU A 378 -1.13 -7.67 -20.30
C LEU A 378 -1.74 -9.04 -20.04
N ASP A 379 -1.26 -9.99 -20.82
CA ASP A 379 -1.67 -11.38 -20.78
C ASP A 379 -1.33 -12.03 -19.43
N VAL A 380 -2.08 -13.05 -19.04
CA VAL A 380 -1.74 -13.93 -17.92
C VAL A 380 -0.68 -14.96 -18.27
N LEU A 381 -0.37 -15.15 -19.56
CA LEU A 381 0.69 -16.04 -20.05
C LEU A 381 2.02 -15.31 -20.23
N VAL A 382 3.13 -16.00 -19.98
CA VAL A 382 4.49 -15.47 -20.15
C VAL A 382 4.74 -15.13 -21.63
N PRO A 383 5.02 -13.87 -22.00
CA PRO A 383 5.27 -13.49 -23.38
C PRO A 383 6.63 -14.01 -23.86
N ALA A 384 6.77 -14.24 -25.16
CA ALA A 384 7.98 -14.81 -25.76
C ALA A 384 9.25 -13.96 -25.55
N THR A 385 9.09 -12.66 -25.28
CA THR A 385 10.19 -11.72 -25.01
C THR A 385 10.60 -11.67 -23.54
N ALA A 386 9.84 -12.30 -22.63
CA ALA A 386 10.15 -12.32 -21.21
C ALA A 386 11.42 -13.12 -20.94
N SER A 387 12.20 -12.67 -19.96
CA SER A 387 13.46 -13.31 -19.59
C SER A 387 13.30 -14.75 -19.07
N SER A 388 12.13 -15.07 -18.50
CA SER A 388 11.80 -16.40 -17.99
C SER A 388 11.30 -17.36 -19.07
N TYR A 389 10.89 -16.88 -20.25
CA TYR A 389 10.14 -17.66 -21.25
C TYR A 389 10.80 -19.00 -21.60
N ALA A 390 12.10 -19.01 -21.87
CA ALA A 390 12.84 -20.22 -22.22
C ALA A 390 12.90 -21.29 -21.11
N LYS A 391 12.65 -20.92 -19.85
CA LYS A 391 12.76 -21.79 -18.66
C LYS A 391 11.46 -21.89 -17.87
N CYS A 392 10.40 -21.22 -18.31
CA CYS A 392 9.17 -21.14 -17.53
C CYS A 392 8.50 -22.52 -17.42
N ALA A 393 8.62 -23.39 -18.42
CA ALA A 393 7.96 -24.69 -18.43
C ALA A 393 8.41 -25.65 -17.31
N SER A 394 9.57 -25.43 -16.71
CA SER A 394 10.05 -26.22 -15.56
C SER A 394 9.78 -25.58 -14.20
N SER A 395 9.24 -24.36 -14.17
CA SER A 395 9.13 -23.54 -12.96
C SER A 395 7.78 -22.84 -12.78
N HIS A 396 6.89 -22.92 -13.77
CA HIS A 396 5.60 -22.23 -13.80
C HIS A 396 4.45 -23.22 -14.00
N GLN A 397 3.25 -22.77 -13.66
CA GLN A 397 2.04 -23.49 -14.04
C GLN A 397 1.86 -23.43 -15.55
N LEU A 398 1.41 -24.53 -16.15
CA LEU A 398 1.16 -24.65 -17.59
C LEU A 398 -0.33 -24.69 -17.88
N ASP A 399 -0.73 -24.13 -19.01
CA ASP A 399 -2.06 -24.37 -19.58
C ASP A 399 -2.12 -25.70 -20.34
N ALA A 400 -3.30 -26.01 -20.89
CA ALA A 400 -3.54 -27.24 -21.65
C ALA A 400 -2.72 -27.32 -22.97
N GLN A 401 -2.19 -26.21 -23.45
CA GLN A 401 -1.33 -26.12 -24.64
C GLN A 401 0.16 -26.10 -24.28
N GLY A 402 0.53 -26.24 -23.01
CA GLY A 402 1.90 -26.21 -22.54
C GLY A 402 2.52 -24.80 -22.46
N ARG A 403 1.70 -23.74 -22.52
CA ARG A 403 2.13 -22.35 -22.34
C ARG A 403 2.18 -22.02 -20.85
N CYS A 404 3.15 -21.19 -20.46
CA CYS A 404 3.35 -20.84 -19.06
C CYS A 404 2.42 -19.71 -18.62
N TYR A 405 1.75 -19.87 -17.49
CA TYR A 405 1.17 -18.74 -16.76
C TYR A 405 2.27 -17.94 -16.08
N LYS A 406 2.12 -16.62 -16.07
CA LYS A 406 2.95 -15.70 -15.28
C LYS A 406 2.78 -15.97 -13.78
N GLN A 407 3.78 -15.61 -13.01
CA GLN A 407 3.76 -15.51 -11.55
C GLN A 407 3.34 -14.12 -11.10
N ASP A 408 2.60 -14.05 -9.99
CA ASP A 408 2.38 -12.79 -9.30
C ASP A 408 3.74 -12.22 -8.84
N PRO A 409 3.97 -10.89 -8.85
CA PRO A 409 5.22 -10.32 -8.37
C PRO A 409 5.53 -10.73 -6.94
N MET A 410 4.54 -11.09 -6.12
CA MET A 410 4.74 -11.68 -4.80
C MET A 410 5.29 -13.13 -4.82
N GLN A 411 5.64 -13.65 -5.99
CA GLN A 411 6.25 -14.96 -6.21
C GLN A 411 7.52 -14.83 -7.08
N GLY A 412 8.41 -13.90 -6.73
CA GLY A 412 9.74 -13.75 -7.36
C GLY A 412 10.04 -12.38 -7.99
N GLY A 413 9.10 -11.43 -7.92
CA GLY A 413 9.29 -10.01 -8.21
C GLY A 413 9.42 -9.63 -9.68
N ALA A 414 10.05 -10.46 -10.51
CA ALA A 414 10.27 -10.19 -11.94
C ALA A 414 10.54 -11.46 -12.74
N GLY A 415 10.57 -11.32 -14.06
CA GLY A 415 11.02 -12.32 -15.01
C GLY A 415 10.04 -12.54 -16.15
N ASP A 416 8.76 -12.34 -15.85
CA ASP A 416 7.59 -12.71 -16.66
C ASP A 416 6.96 -11.55 -17.41
N GLN A 417 7.40 -10.31 -17.16
CA GLN A 417 6.98 -9.16 -17.94
C GLN A 417 7.67 -9.14 -19.32
N SER A 418 7.01 -8.54 -20.32
CA SER A 418 7.62 -8.26 -21.62
C SER A 418 8.94 -7.51 -21.49
N SER A 419 9.85 -7.77 -22.44
CA SER A 419 11.08 -6.98 -22.55
C SER A 419 10.75 -5.49 -22.66
N GLY A 420 11.42 -4.66 -21.85
CA GLY A 420 11.18 -3.21 -21.78
C GLY A 420 10.23 -2.78 -20.66
N TYR A 421 9.42 -3.68 -20.10
CA TYR A 421 8.61 -3.37 -18.92
C TYR A 421 9.43 -3.53 -17.63
N PRO A 422 9.40 -2.56 -16.70
CA PRO A 422 10.16 -2.64 -15.45
C PRO A 422 9.52 -3.58 -14.41
N PHE A 423 8.21 -3.81 -14.50
CA PHE A 423 7.43 -4.50 -13.47
C PHE A 423 6.58 -5.64 -14.03
N ALA A 424 6.60 -6.78 -13.32
CA ALA A 424 5.60 -7.83 -13.47
C ALA A 424 4.20 -7.34 -13.05
N THR A 425 3.16 -8.00 -13.56
CA THR A 425 1.76 -7.65 -13.31
C THR A 425 1.26 -8.42 -12.10
N PHE A 426 0.80 -7.72 -11.06
CA PHE A 426 0.06 -8.33 -9.96
C PHE A 426 -1.17 -9.05 -10.47
N SER A 427 -1.58 -10.12 -9.79
CA SER A 427 -2.92 -10.67 -9.99
C SER A 427 -3.99 -9.64 -9.64
N ASP A 428 -5.17 -9.81 -10.22
CA ASP A 428 -6.36 -9.03 -9.88
C ASP A 428 -6.72 -9.13 -8.38
N TYR A 429 -6.54 -10.31 -7.78
CA TYR A 429 -6.77 -10.57 -6.35
C TYR A 429 -5.84 -9.75 -5.47
N ASN A 430 -4.52 -9.78 -5.72
CA ASN A 430 -3.56 -8.99 -4.95
C ASN A 430 -3.72 -7.48 -5.22
N THR A 431 -4.11 -7.10 -6.43
CA THR A 431 -4.50 -5.71 -6.74
C THR A 431 -5.73 -5.30 -5.93
N GLY A 432 -6.73 -6.17 -5.76
CA GLY A 432 -7.88 -5.94 -4.87
C GLY A 432 -7.47 -5.76 -3.41
N ARG A 433 -6.49 -6.53 -2.93
CA ARG A 433 -5.93 -6.36 -1.57
C ARG A 433 -5.15 -5.06 -1.40
N MET A 434 -4.38 -4.65 -2.41
CA MET A 434 -3.74 -3.33 -2.42
C MET A 434 -4.79 -2.21 -2.40
N GLN A 435 -5.88 -2.35 -3.17
CA GLN A 435 -7.00 -1.41 -3.15
C GLN A 435 -7.66 -1.33 -1.76
N ALA A 436 -7.84 -2.46 -1.08
CA ALA A 436 -8.36 -2.51 0.29
C ALA A 436 -7.42 -1.83 1.29
N TRP A 437 -6.10 -2.02 1.17
CA TRP A 437 -5.12 -1.29 1.96
C TRP A 437 -5.29 0.21 1.75
N ILE A 438 -5.35 0.68 0.51
CA ILE A 438 -5.51 2.11 0.17
C ILE A 438 -6.82 2.68 0.75
N ALA A 439 -7.93 1.94 0.62
CA ALA A 439 -9.23 2.38 1.13
C ALA A 439 -9.28 2.45 2.66
N SER A 440 -8.46 1.67 3.37
CA SER A 440 -8.42 1.65 4.85
C SER A 440 -7.69 2.84 5.48
N ARG A 441 -6.86 3.56 4.71
CA ARG A 441 -6.01 4.63 5.21
C ARG A 441 -6.72 5.96 5.33
N VAL A 442 -6.14 6.82 6.16
CA VAL A 442 -6.53 8.23 6.27
C VAL A 442 -5.95 8.99 5.07
N LEU A 443 -6.74 9.89 4.50
CA LEU A 443 -6.33 10.80 3.44
C LEU A 443 -6.09 12.19 4.04
N ALA A 444 -4.96 12.81 3.72
CA ALA A 444 -4.81 14.25 3.91
C ALA A 444 -5.71 14.97 2.89
N ASP A 445 -6.61 15.82 3.36
CA ASP A 445 -7.66 16.40 2.55
C ASP A 445 -7.95 17.84 3.01
N ALA A 446 -7.34 18.80 2.31
CA ALA A 446 -7.50 20.22 2.62
C ALA A 446 -8.93 20.73 2.38
N ALA A 447 -9.76 20.02 1.62
CA ALA A 447 -11.16 20.36 1.42
C ALA A 447 -12.06 19.81 2.55
N SER A 448 -11.58 18.85 3.35
CA SER A 448 -12.29 18.35 4.51
C SER A 448 -12.24 19.35 5.67
N PRO A 449 -13.35 19.55 6.42
CA PRO A 449 -13.37 20.46 7.58
C PRO A 449 -12.39 20.05 8.71
N THR A 450 -11.91 18.80 8.71
CA THR A 450 -10.94 18.29 9.70
C THR A 450 -9.51 18.25 9.15
N GLY A 451 -9.30 18.62 7.89
CA GLY A 451 -8.04 18.40 7.16
C GLY A 451 -7.78 16.94 6.76
N TYR A 452 -8.67 16.02 7.13
CA TYR A 452 -8.55 14.59 6.82
C TYR A 452 -9.88 14.00 6.32
N SER A 453 -9.79 13.01 5.45
CA SER A 453 -10.93 12.19 5.05
C SER A 453 -10.60 10.70 5.08
N LYS A 454 -11.64 9.87 5.07
CA LYS A 454 -11.55 8.42 4.83
C LYS A 454 -12.55 8.02 3.75
N TRP A 455 -12.23 6.95 3.04
CA TRP A 455 -13.15 6.37 2.08
C TRP A 455 -14.30 5.64 2.81
N ASP A 456 -15.53 6.02 2.52
CA ASP A 456 -16.74 5.30 2.91
C ASP A 456 -17.17 4.42 1.74
N ALA A 457 -17.00 3.10 1.90
CA ALA A 457 -17.32 2.13 0.87
C ALA A 457 -18.83 1.95 0.63
N ALA A 458 -19.67 2.27 1.62
CA ALA A 458 -21.13 2.19 1.49
C ALA A 458 -21.67 3.42 0.75
N ALA A 459 -21.16 4.60 1.09
CA ALA A 459 -21.52 5.85 0.40
C ALA A 459 -20.79 6.03 -0.95
N GLN A 460 -19.73 5.24 -1.20
CA GLN A 460 -18.79 5.43 -2.30
C GLN A 460 -18.29 6.87 -2.40
N ALA A 461 -17.86 7.44 -1.27
CA ALA A 461 -17.42 8.83 -1.18
C ALA A 461 -16.38 9.00 -0.09
N ARG A 462 -15.62 10.10 -0.17
CA ARG A 462 -14.78 10.55 0.94
C ARG A 462 -15.66 11.18 2.01
N ALA A 463 -15.53 10.72 3.26
CA ALA A 463 -16.18 11.31 4.42
C ALA A 463 -15.16 12.05 5.29
N PRO A 464 -15.51 13.21 5.89
CA PRO A 464 -14.64 13.88 6.86
C PRO A 464 -14.24 12.94 7.99
N TYR A 465 -12.96 12.97 8.37
CA TYR A 465 -12.41 12.09 9.39
C TYR A 465 -11.75 12.90 10.51
N THR A 466 -12.22 12.71 11.74
CA THR A 466 -11.56 13.26 12.93
C THR A 466 -10.68 12.18 13.55
N PRO A 467 -9.36 12.42 13.65
CA PRO A 467 -8.45 11.48 14.31
C PRO A 467 -8.90 11.15 15.74
N THR A 468 -8.93 9.86 16.08
CA THR A 468 -9.23 9.38 17.43
C THR A 468 -8.01 8.73 18.05
N THR A 469 -7.89 8.82 19.37
CA THR A 469 -6.92 8.02 20.10
C THR A 469 -7.50 6.63 20.38
N ASP A 470 -7.13 5.68 19.52
CA ASP A 470 -7.56 4.29 19.68
C ASP A 470 -6.75 3.57 20.76
N ASN A 471 -7.27 2.44 21.23
CA ASN A 471 -6.60 1.58 22.21
C ASN A 471 -6.05 2.37 23.42
N LYS A 472 -6.77 3.41 23.84
CA LYS A 472 -6.44 4.25 25.01
C LYS A 472 -4.96 4.75 25.03
N GLY A 473 -4.39 5.00 23.85
CA GLY A 473 -3.02 5.52 23.69
C GLY A 473 -1.92 4.47 23.48
N LEU A 474 -2.26 3.18 23.39
CA LEU A 474 -1.29 2.08 23.29
C LEU A 474 -0.30 2.23 22.12
N TYR A 475 -0.75 2.78 21.00
CA TYR A 475 0.07 2.98 19.80
C TYR A 475 0.28 4.46 19.49
N GLY A 476 0.20 5.31 20.51
CA GLY A 476 0.30 6.76 20.40
C GLY A 476 -1.05 7.46 20.45
N VAL A 477 -1.02 8.79 20.26
CA VAL A 477 -2.20 9.67 20.38
C VAL A 477 -2.68 10.05 18.99
N ASN A 478 -4.01 10.02 18.78
CA ASN A 478 -4.65 10.35 17.51
C ASN A 478 -4.05 9.58 16.32
N GLN A 479 -3.79 8.28 16.51
CA GLN A 479 -3.14 7.39 15.54
C GLN A 479 -1.73 7.86 15.12
N ASN A 480 -1.09 8.75 15.88
CA ASN A 480 0.14 9.47 15.51
C ASN A 480 -0.02 10.37 14.30
N LEU A 481 -1.23 10.80 13.93
CA LEU A 481 -1.36 11.85 12.92
C LEU A 481 -0.69 13.15 13.42
N PRO A 482 -0.09 13.95 12.51
CA PRO A 482 0.61 15.18 12.87
C PRO A 482 -0.26 16.16 13.67
N VAL A 483 0.31 16.73 14.72
CA VAL A 483 -0.26 17.91 15.40
C VAL A 483 0.28 19.22 14.83
N GLN A 484 1.44 19.16 14.16
CA GLN A 484 2.01 20.25 13.36
C GLN A 484 2.60 19.67 12.09
N THR A 485 2.29 20.29 10.94
CA THR A 485 2.75 19.85 9.62
C THR A 485 3.62 20.89 8.95
N GLY A 486 4.62 20.46 8.19
CA GLY A 486 5.44 21.36 7.37
C GLY A 486 6.36 22.29 8.19
N VAL A 487 6.86 21.81 9.33
CA VAL A 487 7.74 22.57 10.24
C VAL A 487 9.17 22.01 10.21
N PRO A 488 10.20 22.81 10.52
CA PRO A 488 11.55 22.30 10.72
C PRO A 488 11.57 21.28 11.88
N VAL A 489 12.14 20.10 11.62
CA VAL A 489 12.29 19.03 12.62
C VAL A 489 13.70 18.45 12.60
N HIS A 490 14.13 17.92 13.74
CA HIS A 490 15.21 16.94 13.82
C HIS A 490 14.61 15.57 14.13
N THR A 491 14.78 14.60 13.23
CA THR A 491 14.53 13.20 13.55
C THR A 491 15.74 12.63 14.28
N ILE A 492 15.52 12.11 15.47
CA ILE A 492 16.55 11.46 16.29
C ILE A 492 16.22 9.98 16.35
N VAL A 493 17.19 9.14 16.00
CA VAL A 493 17.07 7.69 16.06
C VAL A 493 18.06 7.14 17.08
N VAL A 494 17.59 6.26 17.95
CA VAL A 494 18.39 5.62 19.00
C VAL A 494 18.17 4.12 18.92
N SER A 495 19.25 3.35 18.79
CA SER A 495 19.25 1.93 19.10
C SER A 495 19.78 1.71 20.51
N PHE A 496 19.19 0.78 21.25
CA PHE A 496 19.61 0.51 22.62
C PHE A 496 19.49 -0.97 22.94
N SER A 497 20.58 -1.54 23.46
CA SER A 497 20.65 -2.91 23.99
C SER A 497 20.64 -2.86 25.51
N LYS A 498 19.58 -3.37 26.15
CA LYS A 498 19.52 -3.52 27.60
C LYS A 498 20.42 -4.65 28.10
N ALA A 499 20.71 -5.64 27.26
CA ALA A 499 21.70 -6.68 27.54
C ALA A 499 23.16 -6.21 27.43
N GLY A 500 23.41 -4.93 27.10
CA GLY A 500 24.76 -4.36 27.02
C GLY A 500 25.59 -4.94 25.87
N SER A 501 24.96 -5.36 24.76
CA SER A 501 25.68 -5.91 23.61
C SER A 501 26.65 -4.86 23.03
N PRO A 502 27.94 -5.21 22.82
CA PRO A 502 28.95 -4.25 22.36
C PRO A 502 28.57 -3.55 21.07
N GLY A 503 28.65 -2.21 21.06
CA GLY A 503 28.35 -1.38 19.89
C GLY A 503 26.85 -1.28 19.51
N ALA A 504 25.95 -1.97 20.21
CA ALA A 504 24.53 -1.99 19.86
C ALA A 504 23.73 -0.78 20.38
N SER A 505 24.19 -0.14 21.45
CA SER A 505 23.58 1.09 21.96
C SER A 505 24.21 2.31 21.27
N TYR A 506 23.45 3.01 20.45
CA TYR A 506 23.96 4.03 19.53
C TYR A 506 22.92 5.12 19.24
N ILE A 507 23.34 6.38 19.31
CA ILE A 507 22.56 7.53 18.84
C ILE A 507 23.05 7.89 17.44
N TYR A 508 22.18 7.67 16.44
CA TYR A 508 22.48 8.01 15.05
C TYR A 508 22.64 9.53 14.89
N PRO A 509 23.42 10.00 13.89
CA PRO A 509 23.42 11.41 13.53
C PRO A 509 21.98 11.91 13.33
N PRO A 510 21.57 13.03 13.95
CA PRO A 510 20.22 13.56 13.79
C PRO A 510 20.00 14.01 12.34
N PHE A 511 18.76 13.91 11.88
CA PHE A 511 18.39 14.27 10.53
C PHE A 511 17.49 15.51 10.54
N SER A 512 17.93 16.58 9.91
CA SER A 512 17.21 17.86 9.89
C SER A 512 16.49 18.07 8.55
N TYR A 513 15.19 18.35 8.58
CA TYR A 513 14.39 18.62 7.38
C TYR A 513 13.05 19.29 7.73
N THR A 514 12.28 19.68 6.72
CA THR A 514 10.89 20.12 6.89
C THR A 514 9.98 18.89 6.94
N GLY A 515 9.41 18.64 8.11
CA GLY A 515 8.57 17.46 8.38
C GLY A 515 7.40 17.82 9.29
N ASN A 516 7.02 16.85 10.12
CA ASN A 516 5.86 16.95 10.99
C ASN A 516 6.24 16.61 12.43
N LEU A 517 5.45 17.10 13.37
CA LEU A 517 5.52 16.70 14.78
C LEU A 517 4.22 15.98 15.15
N ILE A 518 4.35 14.84 15.82
CA ILE A 518 3.23 14.10 16.42
C ILE A 518 3.09 14.47 17.91
N ALA A 519 1.94 14.12 18.50
CA ALA A 519 1.75 14.28 19.93
C ALA A 519 2.76 13.39 20.71
N THR A 520 3.49 14.03 21.62
CA THR A 520 4.49 13.39 22.48
C THR A 520 4.41 14.02 23.86
N PHE A 521 5.01 13.38 24.86
CA PHE A 521 4.90 13.80 26.26
C PHE A 521 6.24 14.29 26.78
N ASP A 522 6.22 15.44 27.47
CA ASP A 522 7.35 15.97 28.21
C ASP A 522 7.34 15.40 29.65
N PRO A 523 8.32 14.56 30.02
CA PRO A 523 8.33 13.96 31.35
C PRO A 523 8.57 14.97 32.48
N THR A 524 9.04 16.20 32.19
CA THR A 524 9.18 17.26 33.19
C THR A 524 7.84 17.92 33.53
N SER A 525 6.86 17.86 32.63
CA SER A 525 5.48 18.35 32.83
C SER A 525 4.67 17.40 33.72
N ALA A 526 4.12 17.92 34.82
CA ALA A 526 3.26 17.13 35.70
C ALA A 526 1.95 16.71 35.01
N ALA A 527 1.40 17.57 34.14
CA ALA A 527 0.18 17.27 33.39
C ALA A 527 0.40 16.13 32.38
N ASP A 528 1.54 16.13 31.69
CA ASP A 528 1.90 15.09 30.72
C ASP A 528 2.08 13.73 31.41
N ARG A 529 2.79 13.71 32.55
CA ARG A 529 2.93 12.49 33.37
C ARG A 529 1.57 11.97 33.85
N GLN A 530 0.68 12.85 34.29
CA GLN A 530 -0.69 12.47 34.68
C GLN A 530 -1.47 11.91 33.49
N ALA A 531 -1.33 12.50 32.30
CA ALA A 531 -2.01 12.04 31.09
C ALA A 531 -1.62 10.61 30.70
N ILE A 532 -0.35 10.21 30.88
CA ILE A 532 0.14 8.86 30.56
C ILE A 532 0.22 7.92 31.76
N THR A 533 -0.34 8.30 32.91
CA THR A 533 -0.36 7.44 34.10
C THR A 533 -1.12 6.15 33.79
N VAL A 534 -0.42 5.03 33.96
CA VAL A 534 -0.97 3.69 33.70
C VAL A 534 -2.30 3.51 34.44
N ASP A 535 -3.30 3.02 33.70
CA ASP A 535 -4.66 2.71 34.17
C ASP A 535 -5.48 3.88 34.75
N LYS A 536 -4.95 5.11 34.77
CA LYS A 536 -5.62 6.27 35.39
C LYS A 536 -5.69 7.53 34.51
N GLY A 537 -4.66 7.77 33.70
CA GLY A 537 -4.54 8.98 32.88
C GLY A 537 -5.52 9.00 31.70
N THR A 538 -5.48 10.09 30.93
CA THR A 538 -6.22 10.23 29.65
C THR A 538 -5.78 9.17 28.63
N TYR A 539 -4.51 8.79 28.65
CA TYR A 539 -3.87 7.79 27.78
C TYR A 539 -3.31 6.63 28.63
N PRO A 540 -4.19 5.89 29.33
CA PRO A 540 -3.80 4.95 30.38
C PRO A 540 -3.01 3.74 29.84
N TRP A 541 -3.01 3.51 28.52
CA TRP A 541 -2.28 2.41 27.89
C TRP A 541 -0.98 2.84 27.22
N TYR A 542 -0.67 4.15 27.18
CA TYR A 542 0.53 4.67 26.52
C TYR A 542 1.80 4.02 27.06
N CYS A 543 1.95 3.90 28.38
CA CYS A 543 3.08 3.24 29.02
C CYS A 543 2.79 1.80 29.50
N LYS A 544 1.56 1.31 29.29
CA LYS A 544 1.13 0.01 29.84
C LYS A 544 1.69 -1.18 29.04
N GLY A 545 1.85 -1.01 27.73
CA GLY A 545 2.28 -2.06 26.80
C GLY A 545 3.60 -2.69 27.21
N SER A 546 4.67 -1.90 27.17
CA SER A 546 6.04 -2.33 27.43
C SER A 546 6.86 -1.31 28.23
N GLY A 547 6.19 -0.37 28.90
CA GLY A 547 6.81 0.66 29.73
C GLY A 547 7.17 1.95 28.99
N CYS A 548 7.58 2.93 29.78
CA CYS A 548 8.11 4.23 29.39
C CYS A 548 9.27 4.53 30.34
N ASP A 549 10.36 3.80 30.15
CA ASP A 549 11.50 3.81 31.07
C ASP A 549 12.63 4.74 30.61
N TYR A 550 12.48 5.35 29.44
CA TYR A 550 13.53 6.15 28.82
C TYR A 550 13.01 7.50 28.35
N THR A 551 13.86 8.50 28.50
CA THR A 551 13.61 9.86 28.05
C THR A 551 14.73 10.30 27.12
N LEU A 552 14.36 10.88 25.98
CA LEU A 552 15.30 11.61 25.13
C LEU A 552 15.40 13.05 25.63
N ARG A 553 16.61 13.50 25.96
CA ARG A 553 16.91 14.91 26.23
C ARG A 553 17.73 15.48 25.08
N VAL A 554 17.27 16.57 24.49
CA VAL A 554 18.02 17.33 23.48
C VAL A 554 18.35 18.68 24.07
N THR A 555 19.64 19.01 24.08
CA THR A 555 20.11 20.36 24.42
C THR A 555 20.49 21.06 23.13
N TYR A 556 19.87 22.21 22.87
CA TYR A 556 20.17 23.03 21.71
C TYR A 556 21.39 23.92 21.96
N ALA A 557 21.96 24.46 20.88
CA ALA A 557 23.17 25.29 20.93
C ALA A 557 23.00 26.57 21.78
N ASP A 558 21.76 27.04 21.98
CA ASP A 558 21.42 28.17 22.85
C ASP A 558 21.24 27.79 24.33
N GLY A 559 21.47 26.52 24.68
CA GLY A 559 21.30 25.98 26.04
C GLY A 559 19.86 25.58 26.39
N SER A 560 18.87 25.88 25.54
CA SER A 560 17.50 25.40 25.76
C SER A 560 17.43 23.88 25.62
N GLN A 561 16.46 23.26 26.30
CA GLN A 561 16.31 21.81 26.34
C GLN A 561 14.89 21.38 25.98
N THR A 562 14.77 20.21 25.37
CA THR A 562 13.51 19.51 25.18
C THR A 562 13.63 18.07 25.68
N TYR A 563 12.56 17.58 26.30
CA TYR A 563 12.50 16.24 26.88
C TYR A 563 11.34 15.48 26.25
N ARG A 564 11.57 14.23 25.84
CA ARG A 564 10.52 13.40 25.25
C ARG A 564 10.53 12.00 25.83
N VAL A 565 9.38 11.57 26.34
CA VAL A 565 9.17 10.18 26.73
C VAL A 565 9.25 9.29 25.50
N LEU A 566 10.07 8.24 25.56
CA LEU A 566 10.10 7.20 24.54
C LEU A 566 9.06 6.14 24.90
N GLN A 567 8.06 5.98 24.05
CA GLN A 567 7.04 4.95 24.23
C GLN A 567 7.67 3.58 23.97
N GLY A 568 7.42 2.65 24.88
CA GLY A 568 7.91 1.28 24.81
C GLY A 568 9.31 1.15 25.37
N GLY A 569 9.47 0.25 26.34
CA GLY A 569 10.73 -0.08 26.98
C GLY A 569 10.96 -1.59 27.01
N PHE A 570 11.49 -2.05 28.13
CA PHE A 570 11.83 -3.46 28.37
C PHE A 570 10.95 -4.09 29.45
N ARG A 571 9.76 -3.53 29.69
CA ARG A 571 8.79 -4.14 30.60
C ARG A 571 8.10 -5.31 29.91
N ALA A 572 7.73 -6.30 30.70
CA ALA A 572 6.91 -7.41 30.26
C ALA A 572 5.56 -6.89 29.76
N TRP A 573 5.01 -7.57 28.75
CA TRP A 573 3.77 -7.15 28.11
C TRP A 573 2.66 -7.00 29.13
N TRP A 574 2.00 -5.82 29.15
CA TRP A 574 0.88 -5.52 30.05
C TRP A 574 1.20 -5.54 31.54
N THR A 575 2.48 -5.60 31.90
CA THR A 575 2.96 -5.62 33.29
C THR A 575 4.03 -4.54 33.47
N PRO A 576 3.63 -3.25 33.44
CA PRO A 576 4.56 -2.12 33.30
C PRO A 576 5.50 -1.88 34.50
N ALA A 577 5.34 -2.63 35.59
CA ALA A 577 6.24 -2.61 36.75
C ALA A 577 7.30 -3.73 36.73
N VAL A 578 7.20 -4.68 35.81
CA VAL A 578 8.04 -5.88 35.74
C VAL A 578 8.83 -5.86 34.45
N ASP A 579 10.13 -6.14 34.52
CA ASP A 579 10.96 -6.28 33.32
C ASP A 579 10.63 -7.59 32.58
N ASP A 580 10.70 -7.55 31.24
CA ASP A 580 10.65 -8.76 30.42
C ASP A 580 11.82 -9.67 30.81
N ALA A 581 11.53 -10.95 31.09
CA ALA A 581 12.53 -11.93 31.53
C ALA A 581 13.68 -12.10 30.53
N ASN A 582 13.44 -11.82 29.24
CA ASN A 582 14.42 -11.89 28.18
C ASN A 582 15.08 -10.54 27.86
N ALA A 583 14.75 -9.46 28.57
CA ALA A 583 15.33 -8.14 28.33
C ALA A 583 16.85 -8.07 28.56
N ALA A 584 17.37 -8.93 29.44
CA ALA A 584 18.80 -9.07 29.69
C ALA A 584 19.47 -10.18 28.86
N ASN A 585 18.70 -10.97 28.10
CA ASN A 585 19.24 -12.03 27.25
C ASN A 585 19.73 -11.42 25.93
N PRO A 586 21.05 -11.38 25.68
CA PRO A 586 21.59 -10.70 24.50
C PRO A 586 21.16 -11.34 23.18
N LEU A 587 20.71 -12.61 23.18
CA LEU A 587 20.24 -13.33 22.00
C LEU A 587 18.75 -13.13 21.71
N SER A 588 18.01 -12.46 22.60
CA SER A 588 16.58 -12.21 22.43
C SER A 588 16.31 -10.84 21.83
N GLY A 589 15.38 -10.77 20.87
CA GLY A 589 14.84 -9.49 20.37
C GLY A 589 14.19 -8.64 21.47
N SER A 590 13.75 -9.23 22.59
CA SER A 590 13.27 -8.47 23.76
C SER A 590 14.35 -7.60 24.39
N SER A 591 15.65 -7.88 24.17
CA SER A 591 16.76 -7.12 24.75
C SER A 591 17.18 -5.88 23.96
N PHE A 592 16.55 -5.62 22.80
CA PHE A 592 16.91 -4.54 21.89
C PHE A 592 15.72 -3.67 21.50
N ARG A 593 15.92 -2.35 21.41
CA ARG A 593 14.91 -1.39 20.95
C ARG A 593 15.52 -0.39 19.98
N VAL A 594 14.70 0.08 19.06
CA VAL A 594 14.96 1.22 18.20
C VAL A 594 13.82 2.21 18.38
N TRP A 595 14.15 3.46 18.69
CA TRP A 595 13.18 4.55 18.72
C TRP A 595 13.55 5.58 17.66
N ALA A 596 12.54 6.16 17.02
CA ALA A 596 12.67 7.38 16.23
C ALA A 596 11.66 8.40 16.74
N ILE A 597 12.09 9.65 16.86
CA ILE A 597 11.22 10.75 17.29
C ILE A 597 11.63 12.04 16.60
N ASN A 598 10.63 12.83 16.19
CA ASN A 598 10.84 14.18 15.69
C ASN A 598 10.78 15.17 16.87
N VAL A 599 11.78 16.04 16.94
CA VAL A 599 11.80 17.20 17.85
C VAL A 599 11.84 18.50 17.05
N PRO A 600 11.46 19.66 17.63
CA PRO A 600 11.56 20.94 16.95
C PRO A 600 12.96 21.19 16.38
N GLY A 601 13.01 21.61 15.11
CA GLY A 601 14.22 21.82 14.33
C GLY A 601 14.57 23.29 14.08
N ASP A 602 13.90 24.22 14.75
CA ASP A 602 14.13 25.66 14.69
C ASP A 602 15.50 26.07 15.25
N LYS A 603 16.10 25.20 16.06
CA LYS A 603 17.40 25.41 16.70
C LYS A 603 18.38 24.30 16.37
N ARG A 604 19.66 24.65 16.28
CA ARG A 604 20.75 23.66 16.12
C ARG A 604 20.89 22.82 17.38
N ILE A 605 21.02 21.50 17.22
CA ILE A 605 21.32 20.58 18.33
C ILE A 605 22.77 20.77 18.79
N GLY A 606 22.96 20.91 20.10
CA GLY A 606 24.27 20.91 20.74
C GLY A 606 24.63 19.57 21.38
N LYS A 607 23.63 18.85 21.93
CA LYS A 607 23.81 17.55 22.60
C LYS A 607 22.54 16.71 22.56
N ILE A 608 22.67 15.39 22.42
CA ILE A 608 21.57 14.43 22.53
C ILE A 608 21.90 13.40 23.61
N GLU A 609 20.98 13.15 24.53
CA GLU A 609 21.16 12.17 25.60
C GLU A 609 19.96 11.24 25.73
N LEU A 610 20.23 9.94 25.91
CA LEU A 610 19.25 8.97 26.37
C LEU A 610 19.36 8.87 27.88
N LEU A 611 18.27 9.13 28.59
CA LEU A 611 18.20 9.13 30.04
C LEU A 611 17.45 7.89 30.54
N ASP A 612 17.94 7.32 31.64
CA ASP A 612 17.22 6.30 32.40
C ASP A 612 16.17 6.99 33.30
N THR A 613 14.90 6.79 32.96
CA THR A 613 13.75 7.38 33.65
C THR A 613 12.69 6.30 33.89
N PRO A 614 12.99 5.29 34.73
CA PRO A 614 12.14 4.12 34.89
C PRO A 614 10.77 4.50 35.40
N MET A 615 9.72 3.95 34.78
CA MET A 615 8.32 4.28 35.08
C MET A 615 8.05 5.78 35.14
N VAL A 616 8.41 6.51 34.08
CA VAL A 616 8.43 7.98 34.06
C VAL A 616 7.10 8.65 34.47
N TRP A 617 5.97 7.94 34.35
CA TRP A 617 4.66 8.40 34.83
C TRP A 617 4.57 8.57 36.36
N ASN A 618 5.42 7.88 37.13
CA ASN A 618 5.52 8.05 38.58
C ASN A 618 6.41 9.23 38.99
N GLY A 619 7.14 9.82 38.05
CA GLY A 619 8.09 10.90 38.30
C GLY A 619 9.40 10.72 37.54
N VAL A 620 10.16 11.81 37.43
CA VAL A 620 11.50 11.80 36.84
C VAL A 620 12.51 11.92 37.99
N PRO A 621 13.58 11.10 38.02
CA PRO A 621 14.67 11.31 38.95
C PRO A 621 15.23 12.73 38.83
N ALA A 622 15.61 13.37 39.95
CA ALA A 622 16.19 14.72 39.91
C ALA A 622 17.49 14.77 39.07
N ASN A 623 18.26 13.69 39.09
CA ASN A 623 19.48 13.51 38.30
C ASN A 623 19.42 12.15 37.61
N PRO A 624 18.72 12.03 36.46
CA PRO A 624 18.60 10.76 35.76
C PRO A 624 19.95 10.35 35.16
N THR A 625 20.24 9.05 35.21
CA THR A 625 21.47 8.49 34.64
C THR A 625 21.48 8.69 33.12
N VAL A 626 22.57 9.23 32.58
CA VAL A 626 22.79 9.33 31.13
C VAL A 626 23.30 7.98 30.64
N LEU A 627 22.49 7.28 29.84
CA LEU A 627 22.82 5.97 29.27
C LEU A 627 23.63 6.09 27.98
N LEU A 628 23.30 7.10 27.16
CA LEU A 628 24.00 7.43 25.92
C LEU A 628 24.08 8.95 25.79
N SER A 629 25.16 9.44 25.18
CA SER A 629 25.35 10.84 24.85
C SER A 629 25.98 10.97 23.46
N ARG A 630 25.54 11.98 22.71
CA ARG A 630 26.12 12.40 21.44
C ARG A 630 26.34 13.91 21.41
#